data_AF-A0AAW4YJZ6-F1
#
_entry.id   AF-A0AAW4YJZ6-F1
#
_cell.length_a   1.000
_cell.length_b   1.000
_cell.length_c   1.000
_cell.angle_alpha   90.00
_cell.angle_beta   90.00
_cell.angle_gamma   90.00
#
_symmetry.space_group_name_H-M   'P 1'
#
loop_
_entity.id
_entity.type
_entity.pdbx_description
1 polymer ?
#
loop_
_entity_poly.entity_id
_entity_poly.type
_entity_poly.pdbx_seq_one_letter_code
_entity_poly.pdbx_strand_id
1 'polypeptide(L)'
;MAKYIKTCIDSILTQSYKNLELILVDDGSPDESGKIADAYAVQDTRIKVIHKTNGGVSSARNSGIEAAKGDYICFTNGDDHIIVTKR
;
A
#
# COMPACT_ATOMS: atom_id res chain seq x y z
N MET A 1 4.14 -12.28 2.21
CA MET A 1 3.09 -11.37 2.68
C MET A 1 1.72 -11.60 2.05
N ALA A 2 1.60 -12.44 1.01
CA ALA A 2 0.36 -12.59 0.24
C ALA A 2 -0.91 -12.91 1.08
N LYS A 3 -0.75 -13.54 2.24
CA LYS A 3 -1.86 -13.85 3.16
C LYS A 3 -2.45 -12.64 3.90
N TYR A 4 -1.68 -11.56 4.08
CA TYR A 4 -2.06 -10.43 4.93
C TYR A 4 -2.36 -9.15 4.13
N ILE A 5 -1.68 -8.98 2.98
CA ILE A 5 -1.74 -7.74 2.19
C ILE A 5 -3.17 -7.36 1.77
N LYS A 6 -4.05 -8.35 1.51
CA LYS A 6 -5.47 -8.09 1.20
C LYS A 6 -6.17 -7.38 2.35
N THR A 7 -6.07 -7.95 3.56
CA THR A 7 -6.64 -7.37 4.78
C THR A 7 -6.07 -5.98 5.06
N CYS A 8 -4.77 -5.78 4.85
CA CYS A 8 -4.12 -4.49 4.99
C CYS A 8 -4.75 -3.44 4.06
N ILE A 9 -4.78 -3.73 2.75
CA ILE A 9 -5.34 -2.83 1.73
C ILE A 9 -6.82 -2.55 2.03
N ASP A 10 -7.62 -3.58 2.27
CA ASP A 10 -9.05 -3.44 2.57
C ASP A 10 -9.28 -2.52 3.79
N SER A 11 -8.46 -2.67 4.84
CA SER A 11 -8.56 -1.83 6.04
C SER A 11 -8.30 -0.35 5.75
N ILE A 12 -7.44 -0.04 4.77
CA ILE A 12 -7.13 1.34 4.36
C ILE A 12 -8.23 1.90 3.46
N LEU A 13 -8.70 1.13 2.48
CA LEU A 13 -9.74 1.59 1.54
C LEU A 13 -11.09 1.82 2.22
N THR A 14 -11.35 1.11 3.33
CA THR A 14 -12.57 1.24 4.13
C THR A 14 -12.52 2.35 5.18
N GLN A 15 -11.41 3.10 5.30
CA GLN A 15 -11.30 4.24 6.22
C GLN A 15 -12.38 5.31 5.98
N SER A 16 -12.79 6.01 7.04
CA SER A 16 -13.83 7.05 6.96
C SER A 16 -13.37 8.27 6.14
N TYR A 17 -12.07 8.60 6.19
CA TYR A 17 -11.46 9.61 5.34
C TYR A 17 -11.22 9.05 3.93
N LYS A 18 -11.82 9.67 2.90
CA LYS A 18 -11.82 9.13 1.53
C LYS A 18 -10.82 9.75 0.57
N ASN A 19 -10.34 10.96 0.88
CA ASN A 19 -9.37 11.69 0.06
C ASN A 19 -7.94 11.21 0.32
N LEU A 20 -7.67 9.95 -0.04
CA LEU A 20 -6.38 9.30 0.14
C LEU A 20 -5.82 8.85 -1.20
N GLU A 21 -4.50 8.77 -1.28
CA GLU A 21 -3.76 7.95 -2.24
C GLU A 21 -3.15 6.77 -1.50
N LEU A 22 -3.08 5.60 -2.14
CA LEU A 22 -2.43 4.43 -1.58
C LEU A 22 -1.30 3.98 -2.50
N ILE A 23 -0.06 4.14 -2.05
CA ILE A 23 1.13 3.74 -2.81
C ILE A 23 1.63 2.41 -2.26
N LEU A 24 1.45 1.34 -3.04
CA LEU A 24 1.92 0.01 -2.73
C LEU A 24 3.28 -0.21 -3.39
N VAL A 25 4.33 -0.34 -2.58
CA VAL A 25 5.69 -0.59 -3.08
C VAL A 25 6.03 -2.06 -2.90
N ASP A 26 6.02 -2.81 -4.00
CA ASP A 26 6.49 -4.19 -4.05
C ASP A 26 8.00 -4.21 -4.26
N ASP A 27 8.73 -4.49 -3.18
CA ASP A 27 10.20 -4.52 -3.13
C ASP A 27 10.77 -5.87 -3.59
N GLY A 28 10.26 -6.37 -4.71
CA GLY A 28 10.68 -7.64 -5.31
C GLY A 28 10.22 -8.85 -4.51
N SER A 29 8.94 -8.87 -4.10
CA SER A 29 8.39 -10.00 -3.36
C SER A 29 8.47 -11.30 -4.19
N PRO A 30 8.94 -12.42 -3.62
CA PRO A 30 9.01 -13.71 -4.33
C PRO A 30 7.67 -14.45 -4.35
N ASP A 31 6.65 -13.92 -3.66
CA ASP A 31 5.31 -14.50 -3.59
C ASP A 31 4.28 -13.67 -4.39
N GLU A 32 3.00 -14.00 -4.26
CA GLU A 32 1.92 -13.37 -5.03
C GLU A 32 1.57 -11.94 -4.56
N SER A 33 2.33 -11.34 -3.64
CA SER A 33 2.00 -10.03 -3.07
C SER A 33 1.94 -8.92 -4.13
N GLY A 34 2.89 -8.90 -5.08
CA GLY A 34 2.91 -7.93 -6.18
C GLY A 34 1.67 -8.04 -7.08
N LYS A 35 1.31 -9.26 -7.49
CA LYS A 35 0.11 -9.49 -8.33
C LYS A 35 -1.19 -9.14 -7.60
N ILE A 36 -1.25 -9.35 -6.28
CA ILE A 36 -2.39 -8.91 -5.48
C ILE A 36 -2.49 -7.39 -5.51
N ALA A 37 -1.37 -6.67 -5.32
CA ALA A 37 -1.36 -5.20 -5.39
C ALA A 37 -1.86 -4.68 -6.75
N ASP A 38 -1.41 -5.29 -7.86
CA ASP A 38 -1.88 -4.96 -9.21
C ASP A 38 -3.39 -5.14 -9.37
N ALA A 39 -3.94 -6.26 -8.88
CA ALA A 39 -5.36 -6.55 -8.97
C ALA A 39 -6.21 -5.49 -8.23
N TYR A 40 -5.71 -4.93 -7.14
CA TYR A 40 -6.36 -3.83 -6.43
C TYR A 40 -6.25 -2.51 -7.19
N ALA A 41 -5.11 -2.22 -7.81
CA ALA A 41 -4.91 -1.01 -8.60
C ALA A 41 -5.80 -0.93 -9.86
N VAL A 42 -6.19 -2.08 -10.41
CA VAL A 42 -7.22 -2.14 -11.46
C VAL A 42 -8.60 -1.75 -10.95
N GLN A 43 -8.90 -2.01 -9.67
CA GLN A 43 -10.23 -1.83 -9.08
C GLN A 43 -10.43 -0.45 -8.43
N ASP A 44 -9.37 0.18 -7.92
CA ASP A 44 -9.44 1.47 -7.25
C ASP A 44 -8.37 2.42 -7.77
N THR A 45 -8.81 3.51 -8.40
CA THR A 45 -7.95 4.51 -9.07
C THR A 45 -7.08 5.31 -8.10
N ARG A 46 -7.33 5.22 -6.79
CA ARG A 46 -6.49 5.85 -5.75
C ARG A 46 -5.21 5.06 -5.49
N ILE A 47 -5.11 3.83 -6.00
CA ILE A 47 -3.98 2.93 -5.74
C ILE A 47 -2.94 3.06 -6.85
N LYS A 48 -1.68 3.21 -6.45
CA LYS A 48 -0.51 3.16 -7.33
C LYS A 48 0.42 2.05 -6.88
N VAL A 49 0.82 1.17 -7.80
CA VAL A 49 1.78 0.10 -7.52
C VAL A 49 3.14 0.48 -8.10
N ILE A 50 4.19 0.24 -7.32
CA ILE A 50 5.58 0.39 -7.75
C ILE A 50 6.26 -0.95 -7.52
N HIS A 51 6.65 -1.62 -8.60
CA HIS A 51 7.54 -2.78 -8.53
C HIS A 51 8.98 -2.33 -8.68
N LYS A 52 9.85 -2.90 -7.85
CA LYS A 52 11.29 -2.68 -7.92
C LYS A 52 12.07 -3.91 -7.53
N THR A 53 13.35 -3.92 -7.86
CA THR A 53 14.30 -4.88 -7.29
C THR A 53 14.45 -4.64 -5.79
N ASN A 54 14.55 -5.71 -5.01
CA ASN A 54 14.68 -5.69 -3.56
C ASN A 54 15.82 -4.77 -3.11
N GLY A 55 15.48 -3.73 -2.33
CA GLY A 55 16.42 -2.81 -1.69
C GLY A 55 16.16 -2.62 -0.20
N GLY A 56 15.26 -3.40 0.39
CA GLY A 56 14.84 -3.32 1.78
C GLY A 56 13.81 -2.22 2.06
N VAL A 57 13.27 -2.25 3.29
CA VAL A 57 12.15 -1.38 3.71
C VAL A 57 12.42 0.12 3.55
N SER A 58 13.66 0.57 3.77
CA SER A 58 14.02 1.98 3.61
C SER A 58 13.98 2.40 2.14
N SER A 59 14.49 1.57 1.23
CA SER A 59 14.42 1.80 -0.22
C SER A 59 12.97 1.86 -0.70
N ALA A 60 12.13 0.93 -0.21
CA ALA A 60 10.72 0.90 -0.52
C ALA A 60 9.99 2.17 -0.06
N ARG A 61 10.21 2.60 1.19
CA ARG A 61 9.61 3.85 1.73
C ARG A 61 10.06 5.07 0.95
N ASN A 62 11.34 5.18 0.61
CA ASN A 62 11.85 6.30 -0.17
C ASN A 62 11.18 6.40 -1.54
N SER A 63 11.01 5.26 -2.23
CA SER A 63 10.29 5.24 -3.51
C SER A 63 8.81 5.61 -3.37
N GLY A 64 8.18 5.25 -2.25
CA GLY A 64 6.83 5.70 -1.91
C GLY A 64 6.75 7.21 -1.71
N ILE A 65 7.69 7.79 -0.95
CA ILE A 65 7.77 9.24 -0.69
C ILE A 65 7.98 10.01 -1.99
N GLU A 66 8.90 9.59 -2.85
CA GLU A 66 9.16 10.24 -4.14
C GLU A 66 7.95 10.23 -5.08
N ALA A 67 7.09 9.21 -4.95
CA ALA A 67 5.88 9.07 -5.74
C ALA A 67 4.66 9.78 -5.15
N ALA A 68 4.73 10.18 -3.87
CA ALA A 68 3.60 10.75 -3.13
C ALA A 68 3.25 12.16 -3.59
N LYS A 69 1.95 12.46 -3.59
CA LYS A 69 1.41 13.77 -3.99
C LYS A 69 0.54 14.42 -2.92
N GLY A 70 0.19 13.69 -1.86
CA GLY A 70 -0.60 14.21 -0.76
C GLY A 70 0.19 15.17 0.15
N ASP A 71 -0.54 16.03 0.87
CA ASP A 71 0.04 16.96 1.85
C ASP A 71 0.60 16.26 3.10
N TYR A 72 0.15 15.02 3.36
CA TYR A 72 0.54 14.21 4.51
C TYR A 72 0.89 12.80 4.06
N ILE A 73 1.93 12.22 4.70
CA ILE A 73 2.37 10.85 4.46
C ILE A 73 2.22 10.05 5.75
N CYS A 74 1.63 8.86 5.63
CA CYS A 74 1.55 7.85 6.69
C CYS A 74 2.13 6.54 6.17
N PHE A 75 2.85 5.83 7.02
CA PHE A 75 3.41 4.52 6.70
C PHE A 75 2.62 3.41 7.40
N THR A 76 2.44 2.30 6.71
CA THR A 76 1.85 1.07 7.26
C THR A 76 2.65 -0.12 6.73
N ASN A 77 2.77 -1.19 7.52
CA ASN A 77 3.33 -2.43 7.03
C ASN A 77 2.23 -3.27 6.35
N GLY A 78 2.63 -4.10 5.38
CA GLY A 78 1.69 -4.91 4.59
C GLY A 78 1.05 -6.07 5.35
N ASP A 79 1.46 -6.31 6.59
CA ASP A 79 0.91 -7.28 7.54
C ASP A 79 0.06 -6.66 8.65
N ASP A 80 -0.02 -5.34 8.71
CA ASP A 80 -0.85 -4.60 9.68
C ASP A 80 -2.24 -4.30 9.09
N HIS A 81 -3.22 -4.06 9.98
CA HIS A 81 -4.54 -3.55 9.60
C HIS A 81 -4.91 -2.34 10.45
N ILE A 82 -5.57 -1.36 9.84
CA ILE A 82 -5.93 -0.10 10.50
C ILE A 82 -7.42 -0.13 10.83
N ILE A 83 -7.76 0.03 12.11
CA ILE A 83 -9.16 0.10 12.54
C ILE A 83 -9.78 1.47 12.20
N VAL A 84 -11.05 1.47 11.80
CA VAL A 84 -11.82 2.72 11.72
C VAL A 84 -12.18 3.13 13.14
N THR A 85 -11.56 4.21 13.63
CA THR A 85 -11.98 4.80 14.90
C THR A 85 -13.34 5.46 14.72
N LYS A 86 -14.35 4.97 15.44
CA LYS A 86 -15.61 5.68 15.63
C LYS A 86 -15.30 6.93 16.46
N ARG A 87 -15.71 8.10 15.96
CA ARG A 87 -15.81 9.29 16.80
C ARG A 87 -16.91 9.11 17.82
#